data_AF-A0A4R1XAH0-F1
#
_entry.id   AF-A0A4R1XAH0-F1
#
_cell.length_a   1.000
_cell.length_b   1.000
_cell.length_c   1.000
_cell.angle_alpha   90.00
_cell.angle_beta   90.00
_cell.angle_gamma   90.00
#
_symmetry.space_group_name_H-M   'P 1'
#
loop_
_entity.id
_entity.type
_entity.pdbx_description
1 polymer ?
#
loop_
_entity_poly.entity_id
_entity_poly.type
_entity_poly.pdbx_seq_one_letter_code
_entity_poly.pdbx_strand_id
1 'polypeptide(L)'
;MANDARTQSPAGGSANPAAAAAPADVAALSFERAVEELESIVSALERGDVALDRSIEFYERGEALKKHCEALLNAAENRIEKIRLDRTGKPQGVEPLDGD
;
A
#
# COMPACT_ATOMS: atom_id res chain seq x y z
N MET A 1 8.42 -53.15 31.01
CA MET A 1 9.17 -52.06 30.36
C MET A 1 8.35 -51.59 29.17
N ALA A 2 7.62 -50.48 29.36
CA ALA A 2 6.77 -49.88 28.34
C ALA A 2 7.65 -49.17 27.30
N ASN A 3 7.33 -49.39 26.02
CA ASN A 3 8.00 -48.74 24.90
C ASN A 3 7.23 -47.47 24.54
N ASP A 4 7.53 -46.38 25.23
CA ASP A 4 7.01 -45.04 24.95
C ASP A 4 7.73 -44.43 23.74
N ALA A 5 7.37 -44.90 22.55
CA ALA A 5 7.83 -44.34 21.28
C ALA A 5 6.69 -43.53 20.63
N ARG A 6 6.36 -42.37 21.20
CA ARG A 6 5.51 -41.35 20.55
C ARG A 6 5.81 -39.96 21.10
N THR A 7 6.76 -39.26 20.48
CA THR A 7 6.71 -37.81 20.26
C THR A 7 7.81 -37.42 19.28
N GLN A 8 7.52 -37.61 18.00
CA GLN A 8 8.18 -36.84 16.95
C GLN A 8 7.06 -36.27 16.09
N SER A 9 6.80 -34.98 16.26
CA SER A 9 5.99 -34.21 15.30
C SER A 9 6.96 -33.28 14.56
N PRO A 10 7.10 -33.41 13.23
CA PRO A 10 8.05 -32.62 12.48
C PRO A 10 7.51 -31.22 12.20
N ALA A 11 8.44 -30.32 11.92
CA ALA A 11 8.24 -28.96 11.46
C ALA A 11 7.11 -28.84 10.43
N GLY A 12 6.09 -28.04 10.76
CA GLY A 12 5.10 -27.52 9.82
C GLY A 12 5.44 -26.09 9.46
N GLY A 13 6.56 -25.88 8.77
CA GLY A 13 6.84 -24.62 8.10
C GLY A 13 5.82 -24.44 6.97
N SER A 14 4.73 -23.72 7.25
CA SER A 14 3.85 -23.26 6.18
C SER A 14 4.55 -22.09 5.49
N ALA A 15 5.31 -22.43 4.44
CA ALA A 15 5.77 -21.47 3.46
C ALA A 15 4.54 -20.82 2.83
N ASN A 16 4.18 -19.62 3.29
CA ASN A 16 3.10 -18.84 2.71
C ASN A 16 3.66 -18.06 1.50
N PRO A 17 3.09 -18.17 0.28
CA PRO A 17 3.68 -17.68 -0.97
C PRO A 17 3.56 -16.16 -1.15
N ALA A 18 3.39 -15.40 -0.07
CA ALA A 18 3.24 -13.93 -0.09
C ALA A 18 4.57 -13.18 0.09
N ALA A 19 5.71 -13.88 0.07
CA ALA A 19 7.01 -13.21 0.02
C ALA A 19 7.17 -12.58 -1.39
N ALA A 20 7.33 -11.26 -1.41
CA ALA A 20 7.79 -10.45 -2.55
C ALA A 20 6.77 -10.05 -3.62
N ALA A 21 5.60 -9.53 -3.23
CA ALA A 21 4.96 -8.55 -4.09
C ALA A 21 5.80 -7.25 -4.03
N ALA A 22 6.66 -7.07 -5.03
CA ALA A 22 7.66 -6.01 -5.13
C ALA A 22 7.01 -4.64 -5.33
N PRO A 23 7.56 -3.52 -4.82
CA PRO A 23 6.92 -2.18 -4.73
C PRO A 23 6.28 -1.63 -6.02
N ALA A 24 6.60 -2.17 -7.20
CA ALA A 24 5.90 -1.91 -8.45
C ALA A 24 4.44 -2.39 -8.46
N ASP A 25 4.08 -3.39 -7.65
CA ASP A 25 2.70 -3.90 -7.51
C ASP A 25 1.79 -2.88 -6.81
N VAL A 26 2.31 -2.22 -5.76
CA VAL A 26 1.60 -1.20 -4.98
C VAL A 26 1.12 -0.06 -5.87
N ALA A 27 1.95 0.38 -6.80
CA ALA A 27 1.63 1.48 -7.72
C ALA A 27 0.41 1.20 -8.62
N ALA A 28 0.05 -0.08 -8.81
CA ALA A 28 -1.10 -0.48 -9.63
C ALA A 28 -2.40 -0.62 -8.81
N LEU A 29 -2.35 -0.52 -7.48
CA LEU A 29 -3.53 -0.72 -6.63
C LEU A 29 -4.50 0.47 -6.71
N SER A 30 -5.79 0.17 -6.57
CA SER A 30 -6.77 1.22 -6.25
C SER A 30 -6.57 1.70 -4.81
N PHE A 31 -7.13 2.87 -4.50
CA PHE A 31 -7.06 3.44 -3.14
C PHE A 31 -7.64 2.46 -2.10
N GLU A 32 -8.82 1.91 -2.37
CA GLU A 32 -9.53 1.01 -1.47
C GLU A 32 -8.72 -0.27 -1.20
N ARG A 33 -8.10 -0.82 -2.25
CA ARG A 33 -7.25 -2.02 -2.12
C ARG A 33 -5.97 -1.73 -1.34
N ALA A 34 -5.35 -0.57 -1.57
CA ALA A 34 -4.16 -0.18 -0.83
C ALA A 34 -4.46 0.03 0.66
N VAL A 35 -5.63 0.60 1.00
CA VAL A 35 -6.07 0.76 2.39
C VAL A 35 -6.38 -0.59 3.04
N GLU A 36 -7.13 -1.46 2.38
CA GLU A 36 -7.46 -2.81 2.87
C GLU A 36 -6.19 -3.61 3.22
N GLU A 37 -5.19 -3.54 2.35
CA GLU A 37 -3.91 -4.22 2.58
C GLU A 37 -3.12 -3.59 3.73
N LEU A 38 -3.11 -2.25 3.82
CA LEU A 38 -2.46 -1.54 4.92
C LEU A 38 -3.08 -1.89 6.28
N GLU A 39 -4.41 -1.97 6.36
CA GLU A 39 -5.14 -2.39 7.56
C GLU A 39 -4.79 -3.84 7.95
N SER A 40 -4.67 -4.74 6.97
CA SER A 40 -4.25 -6.12 7.19
C SER A 40 -2.84 -6.20 7.81
N ILE A 41 -1.92 -5.40 7.29
CA ILE A 41 -0.54 -5.30 7.78
C ILE A 41 -0.52 -4.76 9.21
N VAL A 42 -1.22 -3.66 9.48
CA VAL A 42 -1.30 -3.06 10.82
C VAL A 42 -1.86 -4.08 11.81
N SER A 43 -2.96 -4.75 11.46
CA SER A 43 -3.54 -5.79 12.30
C SER A 43 -2.56 -6.94 12.58
N ALA A 44 -1.74 -7.33 11.62
CA ALA A 44 -0.71 -8.35 11.83
C ALA A 44 0.39 -7.89 12.79
N LEU A 45 0.88 -6.65 12.64
CA LEU A 45 1.89 -6.08 13.53
C LEU A 45 1.37 -5.93 14.96
N GLU A 46 0.11 -5.52 15.14
CA GLU A 46 -0.52 -5.35 16.45
C GLU A 46 -0.72 -6.66 17.22
N ARG A 47 -0.93 -7.79 16.52
CA ARG A 47 -1.03 -9.11 17.17
C ARG A 47 0.29 -9.57 17.77
N GLY A 48 1.43 -9.08 17.27
CA GLY A 48 2.75 -9.37 17.82
C GLY A 48 3.22 -10.82 17.64
N ASP A 49 2.55 -11.62 16.82
CA ASP A 49 2.90 -13.00 16.48
C ASP A 49 3.75 -13.12 15.20
N VAL A 50 4.25 -11.99 14.70
CA VAL A 50 5.03 -11.88 13.46
C VAL A 50 6.54 -11.91 13.78
N ALA A 51 7.28 -12.78 13.09
CA ALA A 51 8.74 -12.84 13.20
C ALA A 51 9.39 -11.51 12.79
N LEU A 52 10.53 -11.16 13.40
CA LEU A 52 11.21 -9.87 13.20
C LEU A 52 11.42 -9.52 11.71
N ASP A 53 11.94 -10.46 10.92
CA ASP A 53 12.19 -10.23 9.49
C ASP A 53 10.89 -9.91 8.73
N ARG A 54 9.80 -10.59 9.06
CA ARG A 54 8.47 -10.31 8.48
C ARG A 54 7.92 -8.97 8.94
N SER A 55 8.19 -8.55 10.17
CA SER A 55 7.77 -7.25 10.67
C SER A 55 8.47 -6.10 9.92
N ILE A 56 9.72 -6.29 9.51
CA ILE A 56 10.44 -5.33 8.67
C ILE A 56 9.80 -5.25 7.27
N GLU A 57 9.53 -6.40 6.64
CA GLU A 57 8.85 -6.44 5.33
C GLU A 57 7.47 -5.76 5.36
N PHE A 58 6.69 -6.02 6.42
CA PHE A 58 5.41 -5.38 6.66
C PHE A 58 5.52 -3.87 6.83
N TYR A 59 6.53 -3.40 7.56
CA TYR A 59 6.79 -1.97 7.69
C TYR A 59 7.12 -1.32 6.34
N GLU A 60 8.04 -1.91 5.57
CA GLU A 60 8.42 -1.38 4.25
C GLU A 60 7.24 -1.35 3.28
N ARG A 61 6.43 -2.42 3.27
CA ARG A 61 5.22 -2.48 2.44
C ARG A 61 4.17 -1.49 2.90
N GLY A 62 3.97 -1.34 4.21
CA GLY A 62 3.06 -0.35 4.79
C GLY A 62 3.44 1.09 4.40
N GLU A 63 4.74 1.42 4.43
CA GLU A 63 5.26 2.71 3.98
C GLU A 63 5.02 2.95 2.48
N ALA A 64 5.18 1.91 1.65
CA ALA A 64 4.88 2.01 0.23
C ALA A 64 3.38 2.25 -0.04
N LEU A 65 2.50 1.51 0.65
CA LEU A 65 1.04 1.67 0.57
C LEU A 65 0.61 3.06 1.01
N LYS A 66 1.14 3.57 2.13
CA LYS A 66 0.88 4.93 2.62
C LYS A 66 1.22 5.98 1.56
N LYS A 67 2.42 5.93 0.99
CA LYS A 67 2.86 6.87 -0.06
C LYS A 67 1.97 6.82 -1.29
N HIS A 68 1.53 5.63 -1.69
CA HIS A 68 0.62 5.44 -2.81
C HIS A 68 -0.76 6.08 -2.54
N CYS A 69 -1.34 5.83 -1.36
CA CYS A 69 -2.59 6.46 -0.94
C CYS A 69 -2.50 7.99 -0.94
N GLU A 70 -1.41 8.56 -0.42
CA GLU A 70 -1.16 10.00 -0.45
C GLU A 70 -1.11 10.53 -1.89
N ALA A 71 -0.43 9.84 -2.79
CA ALA A 71 -0.35 10.22 -4.20
C ALA A 71 -1.73 10.22 -4.88
N LEU A 72 -2.57 9.21 -4.61
CA LEU A 72 -3.93 9.13 -5.16
C LEU A 72 -4.82 10.26 -4.64
N LEU A 73 -4.76 10.57 -3.35
CA LEU A 73 -5.53 11.66 -2.74
C LEU A 73 -5.10 13.03 -3.32
N ASN A 74 -3.79 13.27 -3.43
CA ASN A 74 -3.26 14.49 -4.05
C ASN A 74 -3.70 14.62 -5.51
N ALA A 75 -3.72 13.53 -6.28
CA ALA A 75 -4.19 13.54 -7.66
C ALA A 75 -5.69 13.87 -7.76
N ALA A 76 -6.50 13.33 -6.84
CA ALA A 76 -7.94 13.62 -6.77
C ALA A 76 -8.20 15.09 -6.42
N GLU A 77 -7.48 15.65 -5.43
CA GLU A 77 -7.58 17.05 -5.04
C GLU A 77 -7.22 17.99 -6.20
N ASN A 78 -6.08 17.78 -6.84
CA ASN A 78 -5.65 18.54 -8.01
C ASN A 78 -6.70 18.54 -9.15
N ARG A 79 -7.40 17.41 -9.33
CA ARG A 79 -8.47 17.31 -10.33
C ARG A 79 -9.69 18.16 -9.95
N ILE A 80 -10.07 18.18 -8.68
CA ILE A 80 -11.17 19.01 -8.17
C ILE A 80 -10.84 20.49 -8.32
N GLU A 81 -9.60 20.89 -8.01
CA GLU A 81 -9.17 22.29 -8.12
C GLU A 81 -9.23 22.81 -9.55
N LYS A 82 -8.79 22.02 -10.53
CA LYS A 82 -8.90 22.35 -11.96
C LYS A 82 -10.35 22.59 -12.37
N ILE A 83 -11.26 21.68 -12.01
CA ILE A 83 -12.70 21.83 -12.30
C ILE A 83 -13.28 23.11 -11.65
N ARG A 84 -12.82 23.45 -10.45
CA ARG A 84 -13.25 24.67 -9.76
C ARG A 84 -12.80 25.93 -10.51
N LEU A 85 -11.52 26.00 -10.90
CA LEU A 85 -10.94 27.11 -11.67
C LEU A 85 -11.68 27.31 -13.01
N ASP A 86 -11.98 26.22 -13.70
CA ASP A 86 -12.74 26.23 -14.95
C ASP A 86 -14.14 26.85 -14.74
N ARG A 87 -14.84 26.47 -13.66
CA ARG A 87 -16.21 26.94 -13.37
C ARG A 87 -16.27 28.38 -12.81
N THR A 88 -15.23 28.86 -12.14
CA THR A 88 -15.14 30.24 -11.62
C THR A 88 -14.54 31.24 -12.61
N GLY A 89 -14.20 30.80 -13.83
CA GLY A 89 -14.22 31.67 -15.00
C GLY A 89 -12.89 32.30 -15.43
N LYS A 90 -11.76 31.59 -15.37
CA LYS A 90 -10.57 31.98 -16.17
C LYS A 90 -9.90 30.75 -16.81
N PRO A 91 -9.82 30.68 -18.16
CA PRO A 91 -9.14 29.60 -18.86
C PRO A 91 -7.62 29.70 -18.74
N GLN A 92 -6.95 28.55 -18.76
CA GLN A 92 -5.54 28.47 -19.13
C GLN A 92 -5.43 28.35 -20.65
N GLY A 93 -4.67 29.25 -21.27
CA GLY A 93 -4.51 29.36 -22.72
C GLY A 93 -4.80 30.76 -23.28
N VAL A 94 -4.43 31.83 -22.56
CA VAL A 94 -4.40 33.19 -23.13
C VAL A 94 -2.94 33.54 -23.41
N GLU A 95 -2.49 33.20 -24.61
CA GLU A 95 -1.30 33.83 -25.18
C GLU A 95 -1.72 35.24 -25.62
N PRO A 96 -1.11 36.31 -25.09
CA PRO A 96 -1.31 37.64 -25.62
C PRO A 96 -0.90 37.62 -27.09
N LEU A 97 -1.79 38.02 -27.99
CA LEU A 97 -1.39 38.37 -29.34
C LEU A 97 -0.59 39.66 -29.20
N ASP A 98 0.73 39.53 -29.08
CA ASP A 98 1.66 40.66 -29.10
C ASP A 98 1.34 41.50 -30.34
N GLY A 99 0.85 42.70 -30.09
CA GLY A 99 0.56 43.69 -31.11
C GLY A 99 1.71 44.68 -31.19
N ASP A 100 2.60 44.48 -32.16
CA ASP A 100 3.47 45.49 -32.78
C ASP A 100 3.58 45.21 -34.28
#